data_AF-A0A4R4G1Q5-F1
#
_entry.id   AF-A0A4R4G1Q5-F1
#
_cell.length_a   1.000
_cell.length_b   1.000
_cell.length_c   1.000
_cell.angle_alpha   90.00
_cell.angle_beta   90.00
_cell.angle_gamma   90.00
#
_symmetry.space_group_name_H-M   'P 1'
#
loop_
_entity.id
_entity.type
_entity.pdbx_description
1 polymer ?
#
loop_
_entity_poly.entity_id
_entity_poly.type
_entity_poly.pdbx_seq_one_letter_code
_entity_poly.pdbx_strand_id
1 'polypeptide(L)'
;MRRALTLIELILATVIIGVVFTVIPRLINALNQTSQTAVKEEAMYNAMTLMGAIINLPWDENNTLHGQILQVTDGNPAYECNITGGYRIGGFIGGRNCIEPSGSDYNASPLGAEGSDMNDVDDYALPIDTDSNCSRSAGTKLYTLTPAVAYVADPPPMGAALLSSVPLAEGTSNTKFITVKVGYHIDNRHSGCIGVLHYHAFNIGTAQINSIPWN
;
A
#
# COMPACT_ATOMS: atom_id res chain seq x y z
N MET A 1 -20.34 -32.97 -58.45
CA MET A 1 -20.76 -31.77 -59.21
C MET A 1 -19.94 -30.59 -58.72
N ARG A 2 -19.09 -29.99 -59.56
CA ARG A 2 -18.42 -28.72 -59.22
C ARG A 2 -19.44 -27.61 -59.47
N ARG A 3 -19.96 -26.98 -58.41
CA ARG A 3 -20.82 -25.80 -58.56
C ARG A 3 -19.91 -24.61 -58.87
N ALA A 4 -20.08 -24.02 -60.04
CA ALA A 4 -19.43 -22.76 -60.38
C ALA A 4 -20.16 -21.63 -59.65
N LEU A 5 -19.41 -20.82 -58.89
CA LEU A 5 -19.95 -19.63 -58.22
C LEU A 5 -20.34 -18.60 -59.27
N THR A 6 -21.48 -17.95 -59.08
CA THR A 6 -21.88 -16.84 -59.95
C THR A 6 -21.01 -15.61 -59.67
N LEU A 7 -20.78 -14.76 -60.69
CA LEU A 7 -19.93 -13.58 -60.54
C LEU A 7 -20.40 -12.64 -59.42
N ILE A 8 -21.72 -12.53 -59.22
CA ILE A 8 -22.32 -11.74 -58.15
C ILE A 8 -22.08 -12.34 -56.76
N GLU A 9 -22.11 -13.66 -56.64
CA GLU A 9 -21.82 -14.38 -55.39
C GLU A 9 -20.34 -14.23 -55.00
N LEU A 10 -19.45 -14.17 -55.99
CA LEU A 10 -18.03 -13.89 -55.77
C LEU A 10 -17.78 -12.45 -55.29
N ILE A 11 -18.43 -11.45 -55.90
CA ILE A 11 -18.33 -10.05 -55.43
C ILE A 11 -18.92 -9.90 -54.03
N LEU A 12 -20.06 -10.53 -53.75
CA LEU A 12 -20.70 -10.44 -52.44
C LEU A 12 -19.84 -11.11 -51.37
N ALA A 13 -19.19 -12.23 -51.67
CA ALA A 13 -18.23 -12.88 -50.78
C ALA A 13 -17.00 -11.99 -50.50
N THR A 14 -16.40 -11.36 -51.51
CA THR A 14 -15.22 -10.48 -51.29
C THR A 14 -15.57 -9.23 -50.51
N VAL A 15 -16.76 -8.66 -50.70
CA VAL A 15 -17.25 -7.52 -49.90
C VAL A 15 -17.47 -7.92 -48.44
N ILE A 16 -18.12 -9.06 -48.18
CA ILE A 16 -18.32 -9.56 -46.80
C ILE A 16 -16.97 -9.80 -46.12
N ILE A 17 -16.04 -10.47 -46.82
CA ILE A 17 -14.68 -10.70 -46.31
C ILE A 17 -13.99 -9.37 -46.01
N GLY A 18 -14.05 -8.39 -46.92
CA GLY A 18 -13.49 -7.06 -46.73
C GLY A 18 -14.03 -6.37 -45.48
N VAL A 19 -15.35 -6.38 -45.28
CA VAL A 19 -15.98 -5.81 -44.08
C VAL A 19 -15.51 -6.53 -42.81
N VAL A 20 -15.50 -7.87 -42.80
CA VAL A 20 -15.07 -8.65 -41.62
C VAL A 20 -13.60 -8.35 -41.26
N PHE A 21 -12.71 -8.25 -42.25
CA PHE A 21 -11.31 -7.91 -42.02
C PHE A 21 -11.10 -6.48 -41.49
N THR A 22 -12.03 -5.55 -41.71
CA THR A 22 -11.96 -4.22 -41.08
C THR A 22 -12.38 -4.22 -39.60
N VAL A 23 -13.28 -5.13 -39.20
CA VAL A 23 -13.84 -5.17 -37.83
C VAL A 23 -12.95 -5.96 -36.87
N ILE A 24 -12.34 -7.06 -37.33
CA ILE A 24 -11.51 -7.94 -36.47
C ILE A 24 -10.39 -7.17 -35.74
N PRO A 25 -9.56 -6.33 -36.39
CA PRO A 25 -8.49 -5.60 -35.70
C PRO A 25 -9.03 -4.62 -34.66
N ARG A 26 -10.17 -4.00 -34.93
CA ARG A 26 -10.83 -3.07 -33.99
C ARG A 26 -11.35 -3.81 -32.76
N LEU A 27 -11.93 -4.99 -32.94
CA LEU A 27 -12.38 -5.84 -31.84
C LEU A 27 -11.21 -6.27 -30.97
N ILE A 28 -10.10 -6.73 -31.57
CA ILE A 28 -8.90 -7.12 -30.83
C ILE A 28 -8.34 -5.94 -30.03
N ASN A 29 -8.25 -4.76 -30.62
CA ASN A 29 -7.80 -3.56 -29.91
C ASN A 29 -8.72 -3.20 -28.73
N ALA A 30 -10.03 -3.29 -28.91
CA ALA A 30 -10.99 -3.05 -27.83
C ALA A 30 -10.83 -4.08 -26.70
N LEU A 31 -10.68 -5.36 -27.02
CA LEU A 31 -10.44 -6.42 -26.03
C LEU A 31 -9.14 -6.20 -25.24
N ASN A 32 -8.06 -5.78 -25.92
CA ASN A 32 -6.78 -5.48 -25.28
C ASN A 32 -6.90 -4.28 -24.31
N GLN A 33 -7.63 -3.22 -24.70
CA GLN A 33 -7.86 -2.07 -23.82
C GLN A 33 -8.68 -2.44 -22.57
N THR A 34 -9.71 -3.27 -22.73
CA THR A 34 -10.51 -3.77 -21.60
C THR A 34 -9.66 -4.62 -20.66
N SER A 35 -8.83 -5.51 -21.19
CA SER A 35 -7.92 -6.34 -20.40
C SER A 35 -6.92 -5.49 -19.60
N GLN A 36 -6.33 -4.46 -20.21
CA GLN A 36 -5.42 -3.54 -19.51
C GLN A 36 -6.13 -2.76 -18.40
N THR A 37 -7.39 -2.38 -18.59
CA THR A 37 -8.16 -1.64 -17.59
C THR A 37 -8.49 -2.53 -16.40
N ALA A 38 -8.90 -3.78 -16.64
CA ALA A 38 -9.14 -4.76 -15.58
C ALA A 38 -7.91 -4.99 -14.69
N VAL A 39 -6.72 -5.11 -15.30
CA VAL A 39 -5.45 -5.27 -14.55
C VAL A 39 -5.16 -4.03 -13.68
N LYS A 40 -5.45 -2.81 -14.16
CA LYS A 40 -5.28 -1.59 -13.35
C LYS A 40 -6.20 -1.58 -12.13
N GLU A 41 -7.46 -1.96 -12.33
CA GLU A 41 -8.45 -2.00 -11.25
C GLU A 41 -8.06 -3.03 -10.20
N GLU A 42 -7.72 -4.25 -10.61
CA GLU A 42 -7.24 -5.30 -9.70
C GLU A 42 -5.99 -4.84 -8.91
N ALA A 43 -5.02 -4.24 -9.60
CA ALA A 43 -3.80 -3.74 -8.96
C ALA A 43 -4.09 -2.63 -7.93
N MET A 44 -5.03 -1.73 -8.22
CA MET A 44 -5.47 -0.70 -7.29
C MET A 44 -6.20 -1.27 -6.08
N TYR A 45 -7.10 -2.23 -6.27
CA TYR A 45 -7.79 -2.88 -5.15
C TYR A 45 -6.84 -3.65 -4.24
N ASN A 46 -5.85 -4.34 -4.81
CA ASN A 46 -4.83 -5.04 -4.03
C ASN A 46 -3.92 -4.06 -3.29
N ALA A 47 -3.58 -2.92 -3.89
CA ALA A 47 -2.84 -1.85 -3.19
C ALA A 47 -3.64 -1.24 -2.04
N MET A 48 -4.94 -0.99 -2.23
CA MET A 48 -5.83 -0.50 -1.17
C MET A 48 -5.96 -1.52 -0.04
N THR A 49 -6.04 -2.81 -0.37
CA THR A 49 -6.13 -3.90 0.60
C THR A 49 -4.83 -4.02 1.39
N LEU A 50 -3.67 -3.95 0.73
CA LEU A 50 -2.37 -3.94 1.38
C LEU A 50 -2.21 -2.73 2.31
N MET A 51 -2.56 -1.53 1.83
CA MET A 51 -2.55 -0.32 2.66
C MET A 51 -3.49 -0.48 3.87
N GLY A 52 -4.69 -1.02 3.67
CA GLY A 52 -5.64 -1.30 4.74
C GLY A 52 -5.12 -2.32 5.76
N ALA A 53 -4.37 -3.34 5.31
CA ALA A 53 -3.71 -4.27 6.21
C ALA A 53 -2.66 -3.56 7.06
N ILE A 54 -1.75 -2.77 6.44
CA ILE A 54 -0.70 -2.01 7.14
C ILE A 54 -1.29 -1.05 8.17
N ILE A 55 -2.38 -0.32 7.83
CA ILE A 55 -3.01 0.65 8.72
C ILE A 55 -3.54 0.01 10.02
N ASN A 56 -3.90 -1.27 9.99
CA ASN A 56 -4.44 -1.98 11.15
C ASN A 56 -3.37 -2.64 12.02
N LEU A 57 -2.12 -2.61 11.60
CA LEU A 57 -1.03 -3.17 12.38
C LEU A 57 -0.63 -2.23 13.52
N PRO A 58 -0.05 -2.78 14.61
CA PRO A 58 0.75 -2.05 15.56
C PRO A 58 1.67 -1.03 14.89
N TRP A 59 1.85 0.14 15.53
CA TRP A 59 2.63 1.22 14.93
C TRP A 59 4.13 0.88 14.88
N ASP A 60 4.61 -0.03 15.73
CA ASP A 60 6.04 -0.37 15.94
C ASP A 60 6.12 -1.66 16.78
N GLU A 61 7.20 -2.42 16.66
CA GLU A 61 7.40 -3.70 17.35
C GLU A 61 7.25 -3.56 18.87
N ASN A 62 7.73 -2.45 19.45
CA ASN A 62 7.63 -2.20 20.90
C ASN A 62 6.21 -1.89 21.39
N ASN A 63 5.22 -1.74 20.49
CA ASN A 63 3.80 -1.57 20.81
C ASN A 63 2.88 -2.70 20.32
N THR A 64 3.47 -3.85 19.95
CA THR A 64 2.72 -5.07 19.59
C THR A 64 2.06 -5.72 20.81
N LEU A 65 2.77 -5.75 21.95
CA LEU A 65 2.29 -6.36 23.21
C LEU A 65 1.56 -5.37 24.13
N HIS A 66 1.92 -4.09 24.03
CA HIS A 66 1.46 -3.06 24.95
C HIS A 66 1.01 -1.82 24.16
N GLY A 67 -0.12 -1.22 24.57
CA GLY A 67 -0.80 -0.15 23.82
C GLY A 67 -0.32 1.27 24.09
N GLN A 68 0.87 1.43 24.66
CA GLN A 68 1.47 2.71 25.01
C GLN A 68 1.90 3.49 23.77
N ILE A 69 1.96 4.80 23.96
CA ILE A 69 2.61 5.72 23.03
C ILE A 69 4.12 5.55 23.22
N LEU A 70 4.94 5.42 22.18
CA LEU A 70 6.39 5.25 22.34
C LEU A 70 7.15 6.60 22.41
N GLN A 71 8.35 6.59 22.97
CA GLN A 71 9.31 7.70 22.91
C GLN A 71 10.07 7.71 21.60
N VAL A 72 10.35 8.90 21.08
CA VAL A 72 11.02 9.10 19.80
C VAL A 72 12.18 10.08 19.94
N THR A 73 13.17 10.01 19.06
CA THR A 73 14.38 10.86 19.18
C THR A 73 14.19 12.25 18.57
N ASP A 74 13.43 12.34 17.48
CA ASP A 74 13.24 13.55 16.68
C ASP A 74 11.77 14.04 16.73
N GLY A 75 11.08 13.74 17.83
CA GLY A 75 9.70 14.15 18.03
C GLY A 75 9.56 15.66 18.26
N ASN A 76 8.44 16.22 17.83
CA ASN A 76 8.09 17.60 18.17
C ASN A 76 7.70 17.66 19.66
N PRO A 77 8.31 18.56 20.46
CA PRO A 77 8.01 18.72 21.90
C PRO A 77 6.53 18.90 22.24
N ALA A 78 5.71 19.40 21.30
CA ALA A 78 4.27 19.52 21.48
C ALA A 78 3.54 18.17 21.58
N TYR A 79 4.13 17.09 21.05
CA TYR A 79 3.62 15.73 21.10
C TYR A 79 4.37 14.85 22.10
N GLU A 80 5.36 15.40 22.79
CA GLU A 80 6.13 14.61 23.74
C GLU A 80 5.32 14.27 25.00
N CYS A 81 5.67 13.12 25.56
CA CYS A 81 5.04 12.61 26.77
C CYS A 81 5.53 13.38 28.01
N ASN A 82 4.60 13.79 28.88
CA ASN A 82 4.97 14.32 30.19
C ASN A 82 5.41 13.17 31.09
N ILE A 83 6.71 13.08 31.39
CA ILE A 83 7.30 12.01 32.22
C ILE A 83 6.78 11.96 33.67
N THR A 84 6.24 13.07 34.20
CA THR A 84 5.67 13.10 35.56
C THR A 84 4.22 12.63 35.58
N GLY A 85 3.47 12.95 34.53
CA GLY A 85 2.06 12.57 34.41
C GLY A 85 1.83 11.24 33.68
N GLY A 86 2.76 10.82 32.84
CA GLY A 86 2.62 9.69 31.94
C GLY A 86 1.70 9.95 30.74
N TYR A 87 1.34 11.20 30.42
CA TYR A 87 0.42 11.53 29.33
C TYR A 87 0.97 12.66 28.46
N ARG A 88 0.61 12.67 27.17
CA ARG A 88 0.84 13.81 26.28
C ARG A 88 0.01 15.02 26.68
N ILE A 89 0.40 16.20 26.19
CA ILE A 89 -0.41 17.42 26.32
C ILE A 89 -1.81 17.16 25.74
N GLY A 90 -2.86 17.38 26.55
CA GLY A 90 -4.24 17.09 26.18
C GLY A 90 -4.71 15.65 26.42
N GLY A 91 -3.83 14.76 26.91
CA GLY A 91 -4.21 13.43 27.38
C GLY A 91 -5.02 13.47 28.68
N PHE A 92 -5.77 12.42 28.95
CA PHE A 92 -6.59 12.26 30.15
C PHE A 92 -6.29 10.95 30.86
N ILE A 93 -6.49 10.93 32.18
CA ILE A 93 -6.26 9.75 33.02
C ILE A 93 -7.15 8.59 32.57
N GLY A 94 -6.56 7.42 32.36
CA GLY A 94 -7.25 6.23 31.83
C GLY A 94 -7.34 6.21 30.30
N GLY A 95 -6.88 7.26 29.63
CA GLY A 95 -6.60 7.25 28.20
C GLY A 95 -5.27 6.58 27.89
N ARG A 96 -4.88 6.65 26.61
CA ARG A 96 -3.56 6.20 26.17
C ARG A 96 -2.47 7.02 26.84
N ASN A 97 -1.41 6.32 27.21
CA ASN A 97 -0.39 6.89 28.06
C ASN A 97 0.99 6.48 27.55
N CYS A 98 1.94 7.09 28.22
CA CYS A 98 3.35 7.04 27.97
C CYS A 98 4.09 6.38 29.14
N ILE A 99 3.38 5.54 29.89
CA ILE A 99 3.91 4.95 31.11
C ILE A 99 4.58 3.65 30.70
N GLU A 100 5.88 3.58 30.91
CA GLU A 100 6.69 2.40 30.65
C GLU A 100 6.12 1.18 31.42
N PRO A 101 5.66 0.13 30.71
CA PRO A 101 5.41 -1.15 31.34
C PRO A 101 6.71 -1.70 31.92
N SER A 102 6.65 -2.29 33.11
CA SER A 102 7.86 -2.83 33.75
C SER A 102 8.54 -3.89 32.88
N GLY A 103 9.75 -3.60 32.40
CA GLY A 103 10.60 -4.54 31.66
C GLY A 103 10.41 -4.54 30.13
N SER A 104 9.74 -3.54 29.55
CA SER A 104 9.61 -3.37 28.10
C SER A 104 10.37 -2.14 27.60
N ASP A 105 10.94 -2.22 26.39
CA ASP A 105 11.45 -1.03 25.72
C ASP A 105 10.29 -0.09 25.38
N TYR A 106 10.53 1.19 25.62
CA TYR A 106 9.55 2.26 25.50
C TYR A 106 9.91 3.23 24.37
N ASN A 107 11.04 3.01 23.70
CA ASN A 107 11.48 3.79 22.55
C ASN A 107 10.94 3.18 21.25
N ALA A 108 10.70 4.01 20.24
CA ALA A 108 10.41 3.56 18.88
C ALA A 108 11.64 2.86 18.27
N SER A 109 11.42 1.77 17.54
CA SER A 109 12.48 1.05 16.87
C SER A 109 12.91 1.72 15.55
N PRO A 110 14.13 1.43 15.05
CA PRO A 110 14.50 1.73 13.66
C PRO A 110 13.62 0.97 12.67
N LEU A 111 13.41 1.53 11.47
CA LEU A 111 12.58 0.87 10.47
C LEU A 111 13.16 -0.46 9.98
N GLY A 112 12.27 -1.43 9.77
CA GLY A 112 12.51 -2.66 9.02
C GLY A 112 12.45 -3.89 9.91
N ALA A 113 12.11 -5.03 9.28
CA ALA A 113 11.69 -6.21 10.03
C ALA A 113 12.73 -6.75 11.04
N GLU A 114 12.27 -6.91 12.28
CA GLU A 114 13.00 -7.48 13.41
C GLU A 114 12.97 -9.02 13.41
N GLY A 115 13.35 -9.63 12.29
CA GLY A 115 13.48 -11.08 12.17
C GLY A 115 12.63 -11.65 11.03
N SER A 116 11.54 -12.34 11.36
CA SER A 116 10.69 -13.03 10.37
C SER A 116 9.19 -12.77 10.54
N ASP A 117 8.81 -11.96 11.52
CA ASP A 117 7.47 -11.41 11.64
C ASP A 117 7.24 -10.28 10.61
N MET A 118 5.96 -10.10 10.29
CA MET A 118 5.44 -8.94 9.58
C MET A 118 4.18 -8.51 10.36
N ASN A 119 4.39 -8.06 11.58
CA ASN A 119 3.36 -7.85 12.58
C ASN A 119 3.13 -6.36 12.90
N ASP A 120 3.93 -5.44 12.34
CA ASP A 120 3.85 -4.00 12.58
C ASP A 120 3.93 -3.17 11.28
N VAL A 121 3.91 -1.84 11.43
CA VAL A 121 3.88 -0.92 10.27
C VAL A 121 5.23 -0.82 9.57
N ASP A 122 6.35 -0.92 10.26
CA ASP A 122 7.70 -0.67 9.75
C ASP A 122 8.39 -1.88 9.13
N ASP A 123 7.83 -3.06 9.30
CA ASP A 123 8.18 -4.26 8.53
C ASP A 123 8.08 -4.05 6.99
N TYR A 124 7.25 -3.11 6.55
CA TYR A 124 6.90 -2.92 5.14
C TYR A 124 7.87 -1.99 4.39
N ALA A 125 9.14 -2.39 4.34
CA ALA A 125 10.21 -1.67 3.64
C ALA A 125 10.63 -2.30 2.28
N LEU A 126 10.09 -3.47 1.92
CA LEU A 126 10.49 -4.20 0.72
C LEU A 126 9.38 -4.28 -0.34
N PRO A 127 9.72 -4.29 -1.64
CA PRO A 127 8.74 -4.53 -2.70
C PRO A 127 8.05 -5.89 -2.51
N ILE A 128 6.72 -5.89 -2.51
CA ILE A 128 5.92 -7.13 -2.54
C ILE A 128 5.59 -7.41 -4.01
N ASP A 129 6.36 -8.31 -4.60
CA ASP A 129 5.98 -8.92 -5.87
C ASP A 129 4.79 -9.85 -5.62
N THR A 130 3.58 -9.37 -5.92
CA THR A 130 2.33 -10.13 -5.78
C THR A 130 2.33 -11.44 -6.58
N ASP A 131 3.19 -11.54 -7.59
CA ASP A 131 3.32 -12.74 -8.43
C ASP A 131 4.28 -13.80 -7.85
N SER A 132 5.33 -13.43 -7.09
CA SER A 132 6.28 -14.43 -6.57
C SER A 132 5.74 -15.19 -5.34
N ASN A 133 4.89 -14.55 -4.54
CA ASN A 133 4.37 -15.15 -3.30
C ASN A 133 2.96 -15.75 -3.42
N CYS A 134 2.16 -15.34 -4.40
CA CYS A 134 0.78 -15.86 -4.58
C CYS A 134 0.57 -16.64 -5.89
N SER A 135 1.52 -16.60 -6.83
CA SER A 135 1.43 -17.27 -8.13
C SER A 135 2.75 -17.96 -8.47
N ARG A 136 3.02 -19.07 -7.78
CA ARG A 136 4.14 -19.97 -8.11
C ARG A 136 4.06 -20.61 -9.51
N SER A 137 3.13 -20.19 -10.38
CA SER A 137 2.86 -20.86 -11.66
C SER A 137 2.45 -19.97 -12.83
N ALA A 138 2.29 -18.64 -12.70
CA ALA A 138 2.10 -17.76 -13.86
C ALA A 138 3.41 -17.02 -14.16
N GLY A 139 4.12 -17.39 -15.23
CA GLY A 139 5.39 -16.78 -15.63
C GLY A 139 5.31 -15.32 -16.13
N THR A 140 4.25 -14.57 -15.79
CA THR A 140 3.99 -13.22 -16.28
C THR A 140 3.52 -12.31 -15.15
N LYS A 141 4.44 -11.53 -14.59
CA LYS A 141 4.16 -10.49 -13.59
C LYS A 141 3.26 -9.42 -14.20
N LEU A 142 2.01 -9.32 -13.77
CA LEU A 142 1.08 -8.32 -14.32
C LEU A 142 1.33 -6.92 -13.74
N TYR A 143 1.60 -6.85 -12.44
CA TYR A 143 1.91 -5.61 -11.72
C TYR A 143 2.75 -5.93 -10.47
N THR A 144 3.37 -4.91 -9.91
CA THR A 144 4.13 -4.97 -8.66
C THR A 144 3.58 -3.95 -7.68
N LEU A 145 3.50 -4.35 -6.40
CA LEU A 145 3.19 -3.46 -5.29
C LEU A 145 4.50 -3.18 -4.53
N THR A 146 4.83 -1.91 -4.34
CA THR A 146 6.04 -1.52 -3.60
C THR A 146 5.61 -0.69 -2.40
N PRO A 147 5.36 -1.32 -1.24
CA PRO A 147 5.22 -0.60 0.00
C PRO A 147 6.58 -0.01 0.41
N ALA A 148 6.53 1.12 1.09
CA ALA A 148 7.67 1.75 1.72
C ALA A 148 7.17 2.55 2.92
N VAL A 149 7.89 2.44 4.02
CA VAL A 149 7.65 3.21 5.25
C VAL A 149 8.87 4.07 5.51
N ALA A 150 8.65 5.30 5.96
CA ALA A 150 9.70 6.22 6.38
C ALA A 150 9.25 7.06 7.57
N TYR A 151 10.16 7.33 8.51
CA TYR A 151 9.93 8.37 9.50
C TYR A 151 10.00 9.74 8.83
N VAL A 152 9.02 10.59 9.14
CA VAL A 152 8.94 11.98 8.67
C VAL A 152 8.83 12.91 9.86
N ALA A 153 9.26 14.15 9.72
CA ALA A 153 9.17 15.14 10.79
C ALA A 153 7.72 15.27 11.28
N ASP A 154 7.53 15.61 12.56
CA ASP A 154 6.17 15.77 13.05
C ASP A 154 5.52 17.03 12.45
N PRO A 155 4.25 16.95 12.00
CA PRO A 155 3.54 18.12 11.49
C PRO A 155 3.42 19.19 12.58
N PRO A 156 3.35 20.48 12.23
CA PRO A 156 3.20 21.53 13.23
C PRO A 156 1.83 21.43 13.95
N PRO A 157 1.76 21.68 15.28
CA PRO A 157 0.55 21.51 16.09
C PRO A 157 -0.57 22.51 15.76
N MET A 158 -0.25 23.62 15.11
CA MET A 158 -1.21 24.59 14.61
C MET A 158 -1.29 24.45 13.08
N GLY A 159 -2.32 23.72 12.64
CA GLY A 159 -2.48 23.23 11.27
C GLY A 159 -2.40 24.32 10.19
N ALA A 160 -1.56 24.05 9.19
CA ALA A 160 -1.54 24.68 7.87
C ALA A 160 -0.61 23.92 6.90
N ALA A 161 0.33 23.12 7.40
CA ALA A 161 1.23 22.35 6.55
C ALA A 161 0.49 21.18 5.88
N LEU A 162 0.72 21.01 4.58
CA LEU A 162 0.34 19.80 3.89
C LEU A 162 1.19 18.64 4.45
N LEU A 163 0.55 17.56 4.86
CA LEU A 163 1.23 16.33 5.32
C LEU A 163 2.19 15.78 4.24
N SER A 164 1.90 16.04 2.97
CA SER A 164 2.75 15.68 1.83
C SER A 164 4.04 16.49 1.69
N SER A 165 4.20 17.60 2.42
CA SER A 165 5.41 18.45 2.36
C SER A 165 6.34 18.27 3.56
N VAL A 166 6.06 17.30 4.42
CA VAL A 166 6.85 17.03 5.61
C VAL A 166 8.16 16.35 5.21
N PRO A 167 9.33 16.83 5.67
CA PRO A 167 10.62 16.23 5.35
C PRO A 167 10.80 14.86 6.05
N LEU A 168 11.73 14.06 5.55
CA LEU A 168 12.20 12.87 6.26
C LEU A 168 12.81 13.26 7.62
N ALA A 169 12.59 12.44 8.64
CA ALA A 169 13.27 12.58 9.92
C ALA A 169 14.67 11.94 9.85
N GLU A 170 15.61 12.41 10.67
CA GLU A 170 16.96 11.83 10.75
C GLU A 170 17.00 10.60 11.67
N GLY A 171 16.09 10.53 12.64
CA GLY A 171 15.84 9.40 13.52
C GLY A 171 14.37 9.00 13.61
N THR A 172 13.96 8.48 14.77
CA THR A 172 12.56 8.10 15.00
C THR A 172 11.73 9.34 15.30
N SER A 173 10.50 9.39 14.79
CA SER A 173 9.57 10.50 14.99
C SER A 173 8.18 9.98 15.32
N ASN A 174 7.26 10.85 15.74
CA ASN A 174 5.90 10.44 16.02
C ASN A 174 5.07 10.18 14.76
N THR A 175 5.66 10.29 13.57
CA THR A 175 4.96 10.21 12.29
C THR A 175 5.69 9.29 11.30
N LYS A 176 5.06 8.18 10.93
CA LYS A 176 5.50 7.30 9.83
C LYS A 176 4.71 7.65 8.56
N PHE A 177 5.39 7.82 7.45
CA PHE A 177 4.80 8.00 6.13
C PHE A 177 4.86 6.68 5.36
N ILE A 178 3.69 6.15 5.04
CA ILE A 178 3.52 4.91 4.31
C ILE A 178 3.12 5.22 2.89
N THR A 179 3.84 4.63 1.95
CA THR A 179 3.57 4.75 0.52
C THR A 179 3.45 3.37 -0.09
N VAL A 180 2.38 3.12 -0.84
CA VAL A 180 2.25 1.91 -1.68
C VAL A 180 2.24 2.36 -3.13
N LYS A 181 3.33 2.08 -3.85
CA LYS A 181 3.43 2.34 -5.29
C LYS A 181 2.94 1.12 -6.07
N VAL A 182 2.17 1.37 -7.11
CA VAL A 182 1.69 0.33 -8.02
C VAL A 182 2.26 0.58 -9.38
N GLY A 183 2.95 -0.42 -9.93
CA GLY A 183 3.61 -0.33 -11.23
C GLY A 183 3.29 -1.51 -12.11
N TYR A 184 3.42 -1.32 -13.42
CA TYR A 184 3.38 -2.42 -14.37
C TYR A 184 4.68 -3.23 -14.34
N HIS A 185 4.54 -4.54 -14.52
CA HIS A 185 5.67 -5.44 -14.72
C HIS A 185 5.44 -6.41 -15.89
N ILE A 186 4.52 -6.05 -16.81
CA ILE A 186 4.01 -6.94 -17.87
C ILE A 186 5.11 -7.34 -18.87
N ASP A 187 6.03 -6.43 -19.20
CA ASP A 187 7.23 -6.68 -20.02
C ASP A 187 8.24 -5.50 -19.94
N ASN A 188 9.39 -5.62 -20.60
CA ASN A 188 10.40 -4.55 -20.70
C ASN A 188 9.95 -3.30 -21.50
N ARG A 189 8.72 -3.27 -22.04
CA ARG A 189 8.16 -2.18 -22.86
C ARG A 189 7.06 -1.41 -22.14
N HIS A 190 6.36 -2.06 -21.20
CA HIS A 190 5.31 -1.49 -20.38
C HIS A 190 5.84 -1.29 -18.96
N SER A 191 6.67 -0.26 -18.81
CA SER A 191 7.08 0.26 -17.50
C SER A 191 6.30 1.54 -17.20
N GLY A 192 5.82 1.68 -15.98
CA GLY A 192 5.05 2.86 -15.59
C GLY A 192 4.35 2.70 -14.26
N CYS A 193 4.13 3.82 -13.57
CA CYS A 193 3.34 3.88 -12.35
C CYS A 193 1.85 3.93 -12.72
N ILE A 194 1.07 2.99 -12.18
CA ILE A 194 -0.40 2.99 -12.27
C ILE A 194 -0.97 3.99 -11.27
N GLY A 195 -0.44 3.99 -10.05
CA GLY A 195 -0.89 4.86 -8.97
C GLY A 195 0.01 4.77 -7.74
N VAL A 196 -0.20 5.72 -6.83
CA VAL A 196 0.51 5.78 -5.55
C VAL A 196 -0.51 6.09 -4.46
N LEU A 197 -0.50 5.28 -3.41
CA LEU A 197 -1.29 5.51 -2.20
C LEU A 197 -0.37 6.06 -1.12
N HIS A 198 -0.87 7.06 -0.40
CA HIS A 198 -0.16 7.73 0.68
C HIS A 198 -0.96 7.68 1.97
N TYR A 199 -0.31 7.38 3.08
CA TYR A 199 -0.91 7.38 4.40
C TYR A 199 0.11 7.86 5.44
N HIS A 200 -0.38 8.58 6.46
CA HIS A 200 0.43 8.99 7.60
C HIS A 200 -0.07 8.27 8.83
N ALA A 201 0.78 7.44 9.43
CA ALA A 201 0.53 6.81 10.71
C ALA A 201 1.17 7.67 11.81
N PHE A 202 0.41 7.91 12.86
CA PHE A 202 0.87 8.68 14.02
C PHE A 202 1.07 7.73 15.19
N ASN A 203 2.16 7.94 15.94
CA ASN A 203 2.42 7.28 17.21
C ASN A 203 1.40 7.77 18.24
N ILE A 204 0.20 7.23 18.20
CA ILE A 204 -0.87 7.51 19.16
C ILE A 204 -1.15 6.30 20.03
N GLY A 205 -0.28 5.29 20.05
CA GLY A 205 -0.50 3.98 20.67
C GLY A 205 -1.45 3.08 19.87
N THR A 206 -1.41 1.77 20.13
CA THR A 206 -2.17 0.76 19.34
C THR A 206 -3.54 0.44 19.92
N ALA A 207 -4.60 0.51 19.09
CA ALA A 207 -5.94 0.09 19.51
C ALA A 207 -6.06 -1.40 19.22
N GLN A 208 -5.82 -2.24 20.22
CA GLN A 208 -6.19 -3.65 20.10
C GLN A 208 -7.70 -3.77 20.31
N ILE A 209 -8.44 -3.78 19.21
CA ILE A 209 -9.80 -4.32 19.24
C ILE A 209 -9.61 -5.83 19.22
N ASN A 210 -9.92 -6.50 20.32
CA ASN A 210 -9.92 -7.97 20.37
C ASN A 210 -10.87 -8.50 19.30
N SER A 211 -10.35 -8.89 18.15
CA SER A 211 -11.11 -9.60 17.13
C SER A 211 -11.29 -11.02 17.62
N ILE A 212 -12.51 -11.38 17.98
CA ILE A 212 -12.85 -12.78 18.22
C ILE A 212 -12.84 -13.44 16.83
N PRO A 213 -12.03 -14.48 16.59
CA PRO A 213 -12.10 -15.22 15.33
C PRO A 213 -13.52 -15.76 15.19
N TRP A 214 -14.15 -15.48 14.04
CA TRP A 214 -15.40 -16.13 13.69
C TRP A 214 -15.07 -17.59 13.39
N ASN A 215 -15.41 -18.47 14.33
CA ASN A 215 -15.42 -19.93 14.13
C ASN A 215 -16.64 -20.36 13.30
#